data_AF-A0AA96LL80-F1
#
_entry.id   AF-A0AA96LL80-F1
#
_cell.length_a   1.000
_cell.length_b   1.000
_cell.length_c   1.000
_cell.angle_alpha   90.00
_cell.angle_beta   90.00
_cell.angle_gamma   90.00
#
_symmetry.space_group_name_H-M   'P 1'
#
loop_
_entity.id
_entity.type
_entity.pdbx_description
1 polymer ?
#
loop_
_entity_poly.entity_id
_entity_poly.type
_entity_poly.pdbx_seq_one_letter_code
_entity_poly.pdbx_strand_id
1 'polypeptide(L)'
;MEKLIDLFPTDQAKITEKGILFNGTTYSCSIAIREQWYGKLSGDIPIFVDNYDESYILVLLKDGSLAIALLVSNYVDASEQNIESYQERIRSLKDQLKSRKKRRWKHEK
;
A
#
# COMPACT_ATOMS: atom_id res chain seq x y z
N MET A 1 17.99 -11.38 -30.79
CA MET A 1 16.92 -10.44 -30.40
C MET A 1 16.75 -10.56 -28.90
N GLU A 2 17.30 -9.61 -28.15
CA GLU A 2 17.01 -9.48 -26.72
C GLU A 2 15.52 -9.15 -26.58
N LYS A 3 14.78 -9.96 -25.83
CA LYS A 3 13.38 -9.67 -25.52
C LYS A 3 13.37 -8.45 -24.61
N LEU A 4 12.69 -7.39 -25.02
CA LEU A 4 12.40 -6.25 -24.14
C LEU A 4 11.61 -6.81 -22.94
N ILE A 5 12.22 -6.84 -21.77
CA ILE A 5 11.54 -7.26 -20.55
C ILE A 5 10.69 -6.06 -20.14
N ASP A 6 9.37 -6.21 -20.20
CA ASP A 6 8.47 -5.24 -19.59
C ASP A 6 8.72 -5.27 -18.08
N LEU A 7 9.13 -4.14 -17.51
CA LEU A 7 9.40 -4.02 -16.07
C LEU A 7 8.10 -4.14 -15.26
N PHE A 8 6.97 -3.76 -15.88
CA PHE A 8 5.66 -3.70 -15.24
C PHE A 8 4.59 -4.33 -16.14
N PRO A 9 4.58 -5.66 -16.32
CA PRO A 9 3.51 -6.33 -17.04
C PRO A 9 2.16 -6.04 -16.37
N THR A 10 1.15 -5.86 -17.22
CA THR A 10 -0.25 -5.73 -16.79
C THR A 10 -0.86 -7.08 -16.48
N ASP A 11 -1.62 -7.18 -15.40
CA ASP A 11 -2.40 -8.36 -15.04
C ASP A 11 -3.72 -7.96 -14.35
N GLN A 12 -4.47 -8.93 -13.83
CA GLN A 12 -5.71 -8.73 -13.08
C GLN A 12 -5.60 -9.33 -11.68
N ALA A 13 -5.99 -8.57 -10.67
CA ALA A 13 -6.11 -9.03 -9.30
C ALA A 13 -7.57 -9.09 -8.87
N LYS A 14 -7.93 -10.02 -7.99
CA LYS A 14 -9.29 -10.17 -7.49
C LYS A 14 -9.50 -9.38 -6.20
N ILE A 15 -10.53 -8.56 -6.13
CA ILE A 15 -10.95 -7.95 -4.86
C ILE A 15 -11.69 -9.00 -4.03
N THR A 16 -11.26 -9.18 -2.78
CA THR A 16 -11.86 -10.06 -1.79
C THR A 16 -12.11 -9.31 -0.49
N GLU A 17 -12.87 -9.92 0.43
CA GLU A 17 -13.10 -9.38 1.77
C GLU A 17 -11.81 -9.20 2.60
N LYS A 18 -10.76 -9.96 2.27
CA LYS A 18 -9.48 -9.92 2.98
C LYS A 18 -8.48 -8.92 2.38
N GLY A 19 -8.72 -8.45 1.16
CA GLY A 19 -7.78 -7.62 0.42
C GLY A 19 -7.82 -7.84 -1.09
N ILE A 20 -6.78 -7.37 -1.77
CA ILE A 20 -6.56 -7.57 -3.20
C ILE A 20 -5.74 -8.86 -3.37
N LEU A 21 -6.33 -9.89 -3.96
CA LEU A 21 -5.71 -11.20 -4.14
C LEU A 21 -5.09 -11.30 -5.53
N PHE A 22 -3.78 -11.56 -5.59
CA PHE A 22 -3.05 -11.82 -6.83
C PHE A 22 -2.07 -12.97 -6.62
N ASN A 23 -2.07 -13.96 -7.52
CA ASN A 23 -1.21 -15.16 -7.43
C ASN A 23 -1.18 -15.84 -6.05
N GLY A 24 -2.32 -15.92 -5.36
CA GLY A 24 -2.44 -16.52 -4.03
C GLY A 24 -1.97 -15.62 -2.87
N THR A 25 -1.46 -14.44 -3.20
CA THR A 25 -0.92 -13.46 -2.25
C THR A 25 -1.90 -12.31 -2.04
N THR A 26 -2.08 -11.91 -0.78
CA THR A 26 -3.01 -10.83 -0.42
C THR A 26 -2.27 -9.51 -0.22
N TYR A 27 -2.73 -8.48 -0.92
CA TYR A 27 -2.21 -7.12 -0.87
C TYR A 27 -3.26 -6.19 -0.27
N SER A 28 -2.79 -5.11 0.35
CA SER A 28 -3.62 -4.06 0.93
C SER A 28 -3.33 -2.71 0.28
N CYS A 29 -4.37 -2.10 -0.27
CA CYS A 29 -4.32 -0.75 -0.83
C CYS A 29 -5.06 0.25 0.07
N SER A 30 -4.42 1.39 0.35
CA SER A 30 -5.01 2.46 1.18
C SER A 30 -6.28 3.07 0.55
N ILE A 31 -6.32 3.16 -0.77
CA ILE A 31 -7.48 3.67 -1.51
C ILE A 31 -8.64 2.69 -1.43
N ALA A 32 -8.37 1.39 -1.64
CA ALA A 32 -9.38 0.35 -1.52
C ALA A 32 -10.00 0.28 -0.11
N ILE A 33 -9.21 0.52 0.94
CA ILE A 33 -9.70 0.65 2.31
C ILE A 33 -10.61 1.88 2.45
N ARG A 34 -10.12 3.05 2.01
CA ARG A 34 -10.85 4.33 2.12
C ARG A 34 -12.21 4.27 1.42
N GLU A 35 -12.27 3.59 0.29
CA GLU A 35 -13.47 3.45 -0.54
C GLU A 35 -14.27 2.18 -0.23
N GLN A 36 -13.86 1.43 0.79
CA GLN A 36 -14.55 0.23 1.28
C GLN A 36 -14.76 -0.85 0.22
N TRP A 37 -13.76 -1.05 -0.66
CA TRP A 37 -13.87 -2.03 -1.75
C TRP A 37 -14.08 -3.45 -1.22
N TYR A 38 -13.37 -3.84 -0.16
CA TYR A 38 -13.40 -5.22 0.36
C TYR A 38 -14.78 -5.67 0.89
N GLY A 39 -15.67 -4.74 1.23
CA GLY A 39 -17.03 -5.08 1.71
C GLY A 39 -18.15 -4.79 0.71
N LYS A 40 -17.85 -4.15 -0.42
CA LYS A 40 -18.87 -3.62 -1.35
C LYS A 40 -18.65 -4.00 -2.80
N LEU A 41 -17.39 -4.26 -3.18
CA LEU A 41 -16.99 -4.57 -4.54
C LEU A 41 -16.52 -6.01 -4.61
N SER A 42 -16.95 -6.68 -5.68
CA SER A 42 -16.48 -7.99 -6.07
C SER A 42 -16.11 -7.94 -7.55
N GLY A 43 -15.01 -8.60 -7.91
CA GLY A 43 -14.52 -8.64 -9.28
C GLY A 43 -13.02 -8.43 -9.36
N ASP A 44 -12.55 -8.39 -10.61
CA ASP A 44 -11.15 -8.25 -10.93
C ASP A 44 -10.80 -6.80 -11.27
N ILE A 45 -9.59 -6.39 -10.92
CA ILE A 45 -9.05 -5.06 -11.16
C ILE A 45 -7.72 -5.13 -11.90
N PRO A 46 -7.48 -4.21 -12.85
CA PRO A 46 -6.20 -4.13 -13.55
C PRO A 46 -5.09 -3.73 -12.58
N ILE A 47 -3.98 -4.46 -12.65
CA ILE A 47 -2.76 -4.19 -11.90
C ILE A 47 -1.55 -4.17 -12.82
N PHE A 48 -0.48 -3.57 -12.34
CA PHE A 48 0.87 -3.75 -12.86
C PHE A 48 1.73 -4.42 -11.80
N VAL A 49 2.50 -5.42 -12.22
CA VAL A 49 3.32 -6.24 -11.34
C VAL A 49 4.78 -5.85 -11.54
N ASP A 50 5.53 -5.62 -10.47
CA ASP A 50 6.98 -5.50 -10.58
C ASP A 50 7.59 -6.91 -10.69
N ASN A 51 8.29 -7.19 -11.77
CA ASN A 51 8.93 -8.49 -12.00
C ASN A 51 10.10 -8.78 -11.04
N TYR A 52 10.58 -7.77 -10.29
CA TYR A 52 11.72 -7.88 -9.38
C TYR A 52 11.34 -7.75 -7.89
N ASP A 53 10.17 -7.23 -7.58
CA ASP A 53 9.73 -6.97 -6.20
C ASP A 53 8.27 -7.37 -5.96
N GLU A 54 8.08 -8.50 -5.26
CA GLU A 54 6.76 -9.02 -4.93
C GLU A 54 6.12 -8.34 -3.70
N SER A 55 6.84 -7.43 -3.03
CA SER A 55 6.36 -6.75 -1.82
C SER A 55 5.23 -5.76 -2.10
N TYR A 56 5.01 -5.42 -3.37
CA TYR A 56 3.94 -4.52 -3.79
C TYR A 56 3.41 -4.84 -5.19
N ILE A 57 2.22 -4.32 -5.49
CA ILE A 57 1.65 -4.24 -6.83
C ILE A 57 1.07 -2.84 -7.04
N LEU A 58 0.92 -2.42 -8.30
CA LEU A 58 0.31 -1.13 -8.64
C LEU A 58 -1.11 -1.36 -9.15
N VAL A 59 -2.09 -0.78 -8.49
CA VAL A 59 -3.50 -0.87 -8.85
C VAL A 59 -3.86 0.30 -9.76
N LEU A 60 -4.43 0.02 -10.92
CA LEU A 60 -4.94 1.04 -11.83
C LEU A 60 -6.34 1.48 -11.41
N LEU A 61 -6.48 2.74 -11.03
CA LEU A 61 -7.75 3.34 -10.63
C LEU A 61 -8.56 3.81 -11.83
N LYS A 62 -9.85 4.09 -11.62
CA LYS A 62 -10.77 4.57 -12.66
C LYS A 62 -10.40 5.91 -13.27
N ASP A 63 -9.68 6.75 -12.52
CA ASP A 63 -9.17 8.05 -12.99
C ASP A 63 -7.85 7.93 -13.78
N GLY A 64 -7.37 6.70 -14.01
CA GLY A 64 -6.13 6.41 -14.70
C GLY A 64 -4.87 6.54 -13.82
N SER A 65 -5.02 6.88 -12.53
CA SER A 65 -3.89 6.95 -11.61
C SER A 65 -3.51 5.56 -11.07
N LEU A 66 -2.28 5.45 -10.56
CA LEU A 66 -1.75 4.22 -9.96
C LEU A 66 -1.68 4.35 -8.44
N ALA A 67 -2.17 3.33 -7.75
CA ALA A 67 -2.12 3.22 -6.31
C ALA A 67 -1.27 2.02 -5.89
N ILE A 68 -0.36 2.23 -4.95
CA ILE A 68 0.46 1.14 -4.41
C ILE A 68 -0.41 0.28 -3.48
N ALA A 69 -0.43 -1.04 -3.73
CA ALA A 69 -0.94 -2.03 -2.80
C ALA A 69 0.23 -2.85 -2.26
N LEU A 70 0.36 -2.90 -0.93
CA LEU A 70 1.49 -3.54 -0.26
C LEU A 70 1.11 -4.95 0.17
N LEU A 71 2.07 -5.86 0.10
CA LEU A 71 1.93 -7.22 0.57
C LEU A 71 1.50 -7.25 2.04
N VAL A 72 0.43 -7.98 2.35
CA VAL A 72 0.01 -8.24 3.72
C VAL A 72 0.87 -9.38 4.26
N SER A 73 1.93 -9.06 4.98
CA SER A 73 2.70 -10.07 5.70
C SER A 73 1.92 -10.56 6.92
N ASN A 74 1.65 -11.87 6.97
CA ASN A 74 1.21 -12.54 8.19
C ASN A 74 2.43 -12.71 9.11
N TYR A 75 3.01 -11.61 9.58
CA TYR A 75 4.17 -11.70 10.47
C TYR A 75 3.69 -12.15 11.86
N VAL A 76 3.86 -13.45 12.13
CA VAL A 76 3.55 -14.07 13.42
C VAL A 76 4.60 -13.70 14.49
N ASP A 77 5.75 -13.13 14.10
CA ASP A 77 6.82 -12.72 15.01
C ASP A 77 6.94 -11.19 15.16
N ALA A 78 5.89 -10.55 15.66
CA ALA A 78 6.05 -9.22 16.26
C ALA A 78 6.63 -9.41 17.67
N SER A 79 7.96 -9.59 17.76
CA SER A 79 8.63 -9.57 19.07
C SER A 79 8.32 -8.26 19.79
N GLU A 80 8.22 -8.30 21.11
CA GLU A 80 7.85 -7.14 21.93
C GLU A 80 8.76 -5.92 21.66
N GLN A 81 10.06 -6.20 21.41
CA GLN A 81 11.05 -5.21 20.98
C GLN A 81 10.71 -4.51 19.65
N ASN A 82 10.17 -5.26 18.68
CA ASN A 82 9.78 -4.70 17.38
C ASN A 82 8.55 -3.80 17.50
N ILE A 83 7.62 -4.15 18.40
CA ILE A 83 6.44 -3.35 18.68
C ILE A 83 6.84 -2.03 19.35
N GLU A 84 7.70 -2.07 20.36
CA GLU A 84 8.15 -0.88 21.07
C GLU A 84 8.87 0.10 20.14
N SER A 85 9.84 -0.39 19.35
CA SER A 85 10.55 0.41 18.34
C SER A 85 9.61 1.04 17.31
N TYR A 86 8.61 0.28 16.85
CA TYR A 86 7.59 0.79 15.93
C TYR A 86 6.75 1.92 16.56
N GLN A 87 6.31 1.74 17.81
CA GLN A 87 5.53 2.74 18.54
C GLN A 87 6.33 4.03 18.79
N GLU A 88 7.61 3.92 19.15
CA GLU A 88 8.51 5.06 19.28
C GLU A 88 8.63 5.84 17.98
N ARG A 89 8.77 5.14 16.85
CA ARG A 89 8.84 5.76 15.53
C ARG A 89 7.56 6.50 15.17
N ILE A 90 6.39 5.92 15.48
CA ILE A 90 5.09 6.60 15.32
C ILE A 90 5.05 7.89 16.15
N ARG A 91 5.46 7.84 17.42
CA ARG A 91 5.46 9.02 18.30
C ARG A 91 6.34 10.14 17.73
N SER A 92 7.56 9.78 17.31
CA SER A 92 8.50 10.72 16.68
C SER A 92 7.90 11.39 15.42
N LEU A 93 7.26 10.61 14.53
CA LEU A 93 6.61 11.16 13.34
C LEU A 93 5.47 12.12 13.69
N LYS A 94 4.65 11.79 14.70
CA LYS A 94 3.57 12.67 15.18
C LYS A 94 4.12 14.00 15.70
N ASP A 95 5.22 13.97 16.46
CA ASP A 95 5.85 15.18 16.99
C ASP A 95 6.48 16.05 15.90
N GLN A 96 7.08 15.42 14.89
CA GLN A 96 7.57 16.13 13.70
C GLN A 96 6.43 16.83 12.94
N LEU A 97 5.28 16.18 12.77
CA LEU A 97 4.12 16.79 12.12
C LEU A 97 3.55 17.95 12.94
N LYS A 98 3.47 17.79 14.27
CA LYS A 98 2.99 18.83 15.19
C LYS A 98 3.89 20.06 15.16
N SER A 99 5.21 19.86 15.19
CA SER A 99 6.19 20.94 15.15
C SER A 99 6.17 21.69 13.80
N ARG A 100 6.01 20.98 12.67
CA ARG A 100 5.83 21.58 11.34
C ARG A 100 4.60 22.48 11.30
N LYS A 101 3.44 22.03 11.82
CA LYS A 101 2.22 22.85 11.90
C LYS A 101 2.44 24.12 12.75
N LYS A 102 3.11 24.01 13.89
CA LYS A 102 3.39 25.14 14.78
C LYS A 102 4.31 26.19 14.14
N ARG A 103 5.27 25.77 13.31
CA ARG A 103 6.15 26.69 12.55
C ARG A 103 5.38 27.46 11.48
N ARG A 104 4.46 26.82 10.78
CA ARG A 104 3.62 27.48 9.75
C ARG A 104 2.81 28.64 10.33
N TRP A 105 2.18 28.43 11.49
CA TRP A 105 1.38 29.45 12.17
C TRP A 105 2.19 30.64 12.71
N LYS A 106 3.51 30.47 12.88
CA LYS A 106 4.41 31.56 13.29
C LYS A 106 4.96 32.38 12.12
N HIS A 107 4.83 31.89 10.88
CA HIS A 107 5.22 32.62 9.67
C HIS A 107 4.03 33.32 8.99
N GLU A 108 2.79 32.92 9.34
CA GLU A 108 1.55 33.57 8.88
C GLU A 108 1.09 34.74 9.80
N LYS A 109 1.91 35.12 10.78
CA LYS A 109 1.76 36.32 11.62
C LYS A 109 2.95 37.24 11.38
#